data_AF-A0A9E4NKH4-F1
#
_entry.id   AF-A0A9E4NKH4-F1
#
_cell.length_a   1.000
_cell.length_b   1.000
_cell.length_c   1.000
_cell.angle_alpha   90.00
_cell.angle_beta   90.00
_cell.angle_gamma   90.00
#
_symmetry.space_group_name_H-M   'P 1'
#
loop_
_entity.id
_entity.type
_entity.pdbx_description
1 polymer ?
#
loop_
_entity_poly.entity_id
_entity_poly.type
_entity_poly.pdbx_seq_one_letter_code
_entity_poly.pdbx_strand_id
1 'polypeptide(L)' 'MGQAENSKLLLVVHTYLEISANAANVRIISARPATKQEQRQYEADPGA' A
#
# COMPACT_ATOMS: atom_id res chain seq x y z
N MET A 1 0.68 -3.08 -1.60
CA MET A 1 0.84 -3.08 -0.12
C MET A 1 2.21 -2.52 0.22
N GLY A 2 2.44 -2.11 1.46
CA GLY A 2 3.74 -1.58 1.88
C GLY A 2 4.23 -2.20 3.17
N GLN A 3 5.54 -2.32 3.32
CA GLN A 3 6.16 -2.70 4.59
C GLN A 3 6.37 -1.43 5.43
N ALA A 4 5.83 -1.42 6.65
CA ALA A 4 6.10 -0.38 7.64
C ALA A 4 7.45 -0.65 8.34
N GLU A 5 8.03 0.38 8.97
CA GLU A 5 9.34 0.31 9.64
C GLU A 5 9.47 -0.84 10.65
N ASN A 6 8.35 -1.27 11.25
CA ASN A 6 8.29 -2.38 12.19
C ASN A 6 8.15 -3.76 11.52
N SER A 7 8.51 -3.88 10.24
CA SER A 7 8.38 -5.10 9.42
C SER A 7 6.94 -5.61 9.26
N LYS A 8 5.92 -4.82 9.61
CA LYS A 8 4.51 -5.21 9.39
C LYS A 8 4.08 -4.80 7.98
N LEU A 9 3.44 -5.74 7.30
CA LEU A 9 2.75 -5.47 6.04
C LEU A 9 1.40 -4.81 6.29
N LEU A 10 1.20 -3.65 5.66
CA LEU A 10 -0.06 -2.92 5.68
C LEU A 10 -0.73 -2.98 4.31
N LEU A 11 -2.03 -3.28 4.34
CA LEU A 11 -2.92 -2.99 3.23
C LEU A 11 -3.36 -1.53 3.36
N VAL A 12 -3.03 -0.73 2.34
CA VAL A 12 -3.36 0.68 2.26
C VAL A 12 -4.28 0.88 1.07
N VAL A 13 -5.45 1.47 1.31
CA VAL A 13 -6.35 1.94 0.25
C VAL A 13 -6.16 3.45 0.14
N HIS A 14 -5.84 3.92 -1.06
CA HIS A 14 -5.62 5.33 -1.34
C HIS A 14 -6.22 5.73 -2.67
N THR A 15 -6.46 7.03 -2.83
CA THR A 15 -6.64 7.64 -4.15
C THR A 15 -5.35 8.33 -4.58
N TYR A 16 -5.10 8.34 -5.88
CA TYR A 16 -4.02 9.09 -6.50
C TYR A 16 -4.62 10.15 -7.43
N LEU A 17 -4.13 11.38 -7.32
CA LEU A 17 -4.47 12.47 -8.22
C LEU A 17 -3.19 13.17 -8.65
N GLU A 18 -2.91 13.19 -9.95
CA GLU A 18 -1.82 13.98 -10.50
C GLU A 18 -2.20 15.47 -10.50
N ILE A 19 -1.34 16.33 -9.94
CA ILE A 19 -1.55 17.79 -9.91
C ILE A 19 -0.70 18.47 -10.99
N SER A 20 0.54 18.01 -11.17
CA SER A 20 1.46 18.46 -12.21
C SER A 20 2.54 17.41 -12.45
N ALA A 21 3.41 17.63 -13.44
CA ALA A 21 4.53 16.74 -13.74
C ALA A 21 5.43 16.39 -12.53
N ASN A 22 5.53 17.27 -11.53
CA ASN A 22 6.36 17.07 -10.34
C ASN A 22 5.56 17.02 -9.03
N ALA A 23 4.23 16.93 -9.10
CA ALA A 23 3.38 16.92 -7.91
C ALA A 23 2.15 16.02 -8.07
N ALA A 24 1.91 15.20 -7.05
CA ALA A 24 0.71 14.40 -6.94
C ALA A 24 0.12 14.49 -5.53
N ASN A 25 -1.19 14.34 -5.42
CA ASN A 25 -1.89 14.16 -4.16
C ASN A 25 -2.22 12.68 -3.96
N VAL A 26 -1.76 12.12 -2.86
CA VAL A 26 -2.12 10.78 -2.42
C VAL A 26 -2.91 10.90 -1.14
N ARG A 27 -4.19 10.52 -1.18
CA ARG A 27 -5.06 10.51 0.00
C ARG A 27 -5.22 9.08 0.48
N ILE A 28 -4.75 8.80 1.69
CA ILE A 28 -4.97 7.53 2.36
C ILE A 28 -6.41 7.51 2.89
N ILE A 29 -7.19 6.51 2.47
CA ILE A 29 -8.57 6.28 2.93
C ILE A 29 -8.55 5.32 4.11
N SER A 30 -7.75 4.26 4.04
CA SER A 30 -7.59 3.30 5.13
C SER A 30 -6.21 2.66 5.13
N ALA A 31 -5.75 2.30 6.33
CA ALA A 31 -4.54 1.51 6.53
C ALA A 31 -4.82 0.50 7.65
N ARG A 32 -4.61 -0.79 7.35
CA ARG A 32 -4.77 -1.85 8.34
C ARG A 32 -3.69 -2.92 8.18
N PRO A 33 -3.41 -3.71 9.23
CA PRO A 33 -2.60 -4.92 9.08
C PRO A 33 -3.14 -5.82 7.97
N ALA A 34 -2.24 -6.30 7.12
CA ALA A 34 -2.56 -7.34 6.15
C ALA A 34 -2.82 -8.66 6.89
N THR A 35 -3.81 -9.43 6.44
CA THR A 35 -4.06 -10.79 6.90
C THR A 35 -2.95 -11.73 6.43
N LYS A 36 -2.82 -12.91 7.04
CA LYS A 36 -1.78 -13.89 6.65
C LYS A 36 -1.88 -14.31 5.18
N GLN A 37 -3.09 -14.40 4.64
CA GLN A 37 -3.29 -14.76 3.23
C GLN A 37 -2.86 -13.62 2.30
N GLU A 38 -3.24 -12.38 2.61
CA GLU A 38 -2.83 -11.17 1.89
C GLU A 38 -1.30 -10.99 1.90
N GLN A 39 -0.65 -11.25 3.04
CA GLN A 39 0.82 -11.21 3.17
C GLN A 39 1.48 -12.22 2.23
N ARG A 40 1.03 -13.48 2.24
CA ARG A 40 1.56 -14.53 1.37
C ARG A 40 1.39 -14.19 -0.11
N GLN A 41 0.27 -13.60 -0.49
CA GLN A 41 0.02 -13.19 -1.87
C GLN A 41 1.01 -12.11 -2.30
N TYR A 42 1.22 -11.09 -1.47
CA TYR A 42 2.18 -10.01 -1.74
C TYR A 42 3.64 -10.50 -1.79
N GLU A 43 4.00 -11.46 -0.94
CA GLU A 43 5.34 -12.05 -0.94
C GLU A 43 5.58 -12.99 -2.13
N ALA A 44 4.54 -13.69 -2.59
CA ALA A 44 4.61 -14.60 -3.74
C ALA A 44 4.62 -13.86 -5.08
N ASP A 45 3.92 -12.72 -5.16
CA ASP A 45 3.90 -11.85 -6.34
C ASP A 45 3.79 -10.37 -5.88
N PRO A 46 4.92 -9.67 -5.73
CA PRO A 46 4.92 -8.28 -5.27
C PRO A 46 4.37 -7.27 -6.28
N GLY A 47 3.97 -7.71 -7.49
CA GLY A 47 3.63 -6.85 -8.62
C GLY A 47 2.22 -6.97 -9.20
N ALA A 48 1.30 -7.72 -8.56
CA ALA A 48 -0.11 -7.81 -8.97
C ALA A 48 -0.97 -6.62 -8.49
#